data_AF-A0A819NP56-F1
#
_entry.id   AF-A0A819NP56-F1
#
_cell.length_a   1.000
_cell.length_b   1.000
_cell.length_c   1.000
_cell.angle_alpha   90.00
_cell.angle_beta   90.00
_cell.angle_gamma   90.00
#
_symmetry.space_group_name_H-M   'P 1'
#
loop_
_entity.id
_entity.type
_entity.pdbx_description
1 polymer ?
#
loop_
_entity_poly.entity_id
_entity_poly.type
_entity_poly.pdbx_seq_one_letter_code
_entity_poly.pdbx_strand_id
1 'polypeptide(L)'
;TFFEQLNCLCFTSAPEGTCVNVLLGGFENGIISMWSTWDLTLLRQLSFPQLHSHAIIAMCIPKFDRRRLYVVDRDRHLHTIESRSSSSSSTILPQILFLS
;
A
#
# COMPACT_ATOMS: atom_id res chain seq x y z
N THR A 1 1.81 -19.97 -16.15
CA THR A 1 1.29 -18.93 -15.25
C THR A 1 2.46 -18.39 -14.49
N PHE A 2 3.06 -17.28 -14.95
CA PHE A 2 4.15 -16.66 -14.19
C PHE A 2 3.48 -15.89 -13.05
N PHE A 3 3.53 -16.45 -11.85
CA PHE A 3 3.18 -15.70 -10.65
C PHE A 3 4.32 -14.71 -10.41
N GLU A 4 4.00 -13.42 -10.48
CA GLU A 4 4.94 -12.37 -10.10
C GLU A 4 5.42 -12.60 -8.66
N GLN A 5 6.72 -12.53 -8.43
CA GLN A 5 7.29 -12.81 -7.13
C GLN A 5 6.93 -11.71 -6.12
N LEU A 6 6.35 -12.11 -5.00
CA LEU A 6 6.11 -11.25 -3.84
C LEU A 6 7.38 -11.19 -2.98
N ASN A 7 7.90 -10.00 -2.76
CA ASN A 7 9.19 -9.81 -2.09
C ASN A 7 9.05 -9.34 -0.64
N CYS A 8 8.03 -8.53 -0.34
CA CYS A 8 7.82 -8.02 1.01
C CYS A 8 6.34 -7.77 1.31
N LEU A 9 6.01 -7.76 2.60
CA LEU A 9 4.67 -7.48 3.12
C LEU A 9 4.73 -6.33 4.13
N CYS A 10 3.67 -5.53 4.21
CA CYS A 10 3.50 -4.49 5.21
C CYS A 10 2.03 -4.44 5.66
N PHE A 11 1.78 -4.33 6.96
CA PHE A 11 0.43 -4.32 7.51
C PHE A 11 0.04 -2.91 7.98
N THR A 12 -1.14 -2.43 7.62
CA THR A 12 -1.66 -1.16 8.16
C THR A 12 -2.25 -1.40 9.55
N SER A 13 -1.95 -0.54 10.51
CA SER A 13 -2.40 -0.70 11.91
C SER A 13 -3.19 0.51 12.40
N ALA A 14 -4.26 0.85 11.66
CA ALA A 14 -5.17 1.88 12.12
C ALA A 14 -6.10 1.36 13.23
N PRO A 15 -6.53 2.23 14.16
CA PRO A 15 -7.47 1.85 15.21
C PRO A 15 -8.76 1.32 14.60
N GLU A 16 -9.33 0.29 15.21
CA GLU A 16 -10.61 -0.26 14.80
C GLU A 16 -11.68 0.83 14.73
N GLY A 17 -12.56 0.74 13.73
CA GLY A 17 -13.62 1.74 13.51
C GLY A 17 -13.17 3.04 12.84
N THR A 18 -11.87 3.27 12.61
CA THR A 18 -11.38 4.47 11.90
C THR A 18 -11.22 4.25 10.40
N CYS A 19 -10.85 3.04 9.98
CA CYS A 19 -10.70 2.64 8.59
C CYS A 19 -10.54 1.12 8.46
N VAL A 20 -10.62 0.61 7.23
CA VAL A 20 -10.34 -0.80 6.91
C VAL A 20 -8.83 -0.97 6.81
N ASN A 21 -8.28 -1.85 7.65
CA ASN A 21 -6.89 -2.26 7.54
C ASN A 21 -6.68 -3.11 6.28
N VAL A 22 -5.50 -2.99 5.69
CA VAL A 22 -5.07 -3.74 4.51
C VAL A 22 -3.71 -4.37 4.75
N LEU A 23 -3.50 -5.52 4.09
CA LEU A 23 -2.18 -6.09 3.88
C LEU A 23 -1.63 -5.52 2.56
N LEU A 24 -0.43 -4.97 2.60
CA LEU A 24 0.30 -4.48 1.43
C LEU A 24 1.34 -5.51 1.03
N GLY A 25 1.53 -5.72 -0.28
CA GLY A 25 2.58 -6.58 -0.81
C GLY A 25 3.33 -5.93 -1.96
N GLY A 26 4.66 -5.90 -1.85
CA GLY A 26 5.55 -5.37 -2.87
C GLY A 26 6.09 -6.48 -3.76
N PHE A 27 5.98 -6.31 -5.07
CA PHE A 27 6.33 -7.31 -6.08
C PHE A 27 7.63 -6.98 -6.81
N GLU A 28 8.15 -8.00 -7.49
CA GLU A 28 9.34 -7.93 -8.34
C GLU A 28 9.22 -6.94 -9.50
N ASN A 29 8.01 -6.71 -10.01
CA ASN A 29 7.75 -5.80 -11.12
C ASN A 29 7.46 -4.34 -10.69
N GLY A 30 7.56 -4.02 -9.40
CA GLY A 30 7.28 -2.68 -8.89
C GLY A 30 5.83 -2.39 -8.53
N ILE A 31 4.94 -3.38 -8.64
CA ILE A 31 3.54 -3.25 -8.23
C ILE A 31 3.44 -3.40 -6.71
N ILE A 32 2.57 -2.59 -6.10
CA ILE A 32 2.13 -2.79 -4.71
C ILE A 32 0.68 -3.27 -4.73
N SER A 33 0.39 -4.45 -4.21
CA SER A 33 -1.01 -4.91 -4.08
C SER A 33 -1.52 -4.68 -2.67
N MET A 34 -2.82 -4.47 -2.57
CA MET A 34 -3.55 -4.22 -1.33
C MET A 34 -4.64 -5.27 -1.18
N TRP A 35 -4.63 -5.99 -0.07
CA TRP A 35 -5.67 -6.95 0.27
C TRP A 35 -6.39 -6.55 1.54
N SER A 36 -7.69 -6.83 1.59
CA SER A 36 -8.47 -6.73 2.82
C SER A 36 -7.90 -7.68 3.87
N THR A 37 -7.77 -7.21 5.12
CA THR A 37 -7.30 -8.07 6.21
C THR A 37 -8.38 -9.04 6.73
N TRP A 38 -9.63 -8.87 6.30
CA TRP A 38 -10.77 -9.66 6.76
C TRP A 38 -10.95 -10.95 5.97
N ASP A 39 -10.85 -10.86 4.65
CA ASP A 39 -11.17 -11.93 3.70
C ASP A 39 -10.09 -12.15 2.64
N LEU A 40 -8.97 -11.40 2.71
CA LEU A 40 -7.85 -11.45 1.77
C LEU A 40 -8.26 -11.18 0.31
N THR A 41 -9.41 -10.54 0.10
CA THR A 41 -9.80 -10.09 -1.23
C THR A 41 -8.84 -9.01 -1.71
N LEU A 42 -8.43 -9.09 -2.98
CA LEU A 42 -7.60 -8.06 -3.60
C LEU A 42 -8.44 -6.79 -3.78
N LEU A 43 -8.08 -5.73 -3.05
CA LEU A 43 -8.78 -4.45 -3.08
C LEU A 43 -8.26 -3.57 -4.22
N ARG A 44 -6.94 -3.53 -4.41
CA ARG A 44 -6.32 -2.77 -5.50
C ARG A 44 -4.87 -3.16 -5.75
N GLN A 45 -4.39 -2.81 -6.94
CA GLN A 45 -2.97 -2.76 -7.27
C GLN A 45 -2.57 -1.32 -7.55
N LEU A 46 -1.46 -0.90 -6.96
CA LEU A 46 -0.85 0.40 -7.14
C LEU A 46 0.34 0.25 -8.08
N SER A 47 0.38 1.13 -9.07
CA SER A 47 1.42 1.15 -10.09
C SER A 47 1.90 2.58 -10.22
N PHE A 48 3.19 2.80 -9.98
CA PHE A 48 3.79 4.13 -9.99
C PHE A 48 4.92 4.15 -11.04
N PRO A 49 4.97 5.15 -11.93
CA PRO A 49 6.01 5.23 -12.96
C PRO A 49 7.43 5.11 -12.42
N GLN A 50 7.70 5.70 -11.25
CA GLN A 50 9.00 5.66 -10.60
C GLN A 50 9.37 4.30 -9.98
N LEU A 51 8.42 3.38 -9.86
CA LEU A 51 8.65 2.01 -9.36
C LEU A 51 8.55 0.96 -10.48
N HIS A 52 8.14 1.34 -11.70
CA HIS A 52 7.94 0.39 -12.79
C HIS A 52 9.22 -0.39 -13.08
N SER A 53 9.10 -1.73 -13.10
CA SER A 53 10.23 -2.64 -13.32
C SER A 53 11.32 -2.59 -12.25
N HIS A 54 11.09 -1.91 -11.13
CA HIS A 54 11.97 -1.91 -9.96
C HIS A 54 11.38 -2.78 -8.86
N ALA A 55 12.08 -3.86 -8.51
CA ALA A 55 11.63 -4.79 -7.48
C ALA A 55 11.52 -4.10 -6.13
N ILE A 56 10.36 -4.22 -5.50
CA ILE A 56 10.12 -3.66 -4.16
C ILE A 56 10.67 -4.63 -3.12
N ILE A 57 11.66 -4.21 -2.35
CA ILE A 57 12.35 -5.09 -1.39
C ILE A 57 11.90 -4.89 0.05
N ALA A 58 11.40 -3.70 0.39
CA ALA A 58 10.90 -3.39 1.73
C ALA A 58 9.84 -2.29 1.70
N MET A 59 8.91 -2.37 2.65
CA MET A 59 7.87 -1.37 2.87
C MET A 59 7.63 -1.15 4.35
N CYS A 60 7.29 0.08 4.74
CA CYS A 60 6.98 0.43 6.12
C CYS A 60 5.97 1.57 6.21
N ILE A 61 5.08 1.46 7.19
CA ILE A 61 4.17 2.55 7.60
C ILE A 61 4.54 2.94 9.03
N PRO A 62 4.89 4.20 9.28
CA PRO A 62 5.14 4.66 10.64
C PRO A 62 3.88 4.57 11.51
N LYS A 63 4.06 4.15 12.76
CA LYS A 63 2.96 4.09 13.74
C LYS A 63 2.28 5.44 13.97
N PHE A 64 3.05 6.52 13.97
CA PHE A 64 2.58 7.87 14.25
C PHE A 64 2.04 8.61 13.02
N ASP A 65 2.51 8.24 11.82
CA ASP A 65 2.12 8.86 10.55
C ASP A 65 1.66 7.77 9.57
N ARG A 66 0.40 7.36 9.73
CA ARG A 66 -0.22 6.32 8.91
C ARG A 66 -0.66 6.80 7.53
N ARG A 67 -0.32 8.04 7.15
CA ARG A 67 -0.64 8.60 5.81
C ARG A 67 0.49 8.35 4.81
N ARG A 68 1.65 7.91 5.30
CA ARG A 68 2.85 7.71 4.50
C ARG A 68 3.22 6.23 4.46
N LEU A 69 3.45 5.77 3.25
CA LEU A 69 4.07 4.47 2.97
C LEU A 69 5.47 4.73 2.44
N TYR A 70 6.46 4.21 3.15
CA TYR A 70 7.85 4.19 2.70
C TYR A 70 8.09 2.90 1.93
N VAL A 71 8.71 3.02 0.76
CA VAL A 71 9.00 1.91 -0.14
C VAL A 71 10.47 2.00 -0.52
N VAL A 72 11.19 0.89 -0.42
CA VAL A 72 12.56 0.79 -0.90
C VAL A 72 12.60 -0.20 -2.06
N ASP A 73 13.21 0.22 -3.16
CA ASP A 73 13.45 -0.61 -4.32
C ASP A 73 14.83 -1.31 -4.26
N ARG A 74 15.07 -2.24 -5.18
CA ARG A 74 16.34 -2.97 -5.30
C ARG A 74 17.55 -2.07 -5.59
N ASP A 75 17.33 -0.91 -6.21
CA ASP A 75 18.39 0.05 -6.54
C ASP A 75 18.75 0.97 -5.36
N ARG A 76 18.10 0.76 -4.20
CA ARG A 76 18.29 1.48 -2.94
C ARG A 76 17.71 2.89 -2.96
N HIS A 77 16.71 3.16 -3.80
CA HIS A 77 15.95 4.40 -3.70
C HIS A 77 14.82 4.26 -2.68
N LEU A 78 14.67 5.30 -1.85
CA LEU A 78 13.57 5.44 -0.91
C LEU A 78 12.47 6.30 -1.54
N HIS A 79 11.30 5.72 -1.72
CA HIS A 79 10.10 6.39 -2.22
C HIS A 79 9.13 6.62 -1.07
N THR A 80 8.48 7.78 -1.06
CA THR A 80 7.42 8.11 -0.09
C THR A 80 6.10 8.27 -0.86
N ILE A 81 5.11 7.45 -0.50
CA ILE A 81 3.77 7.51 -1.07
C ILE A 81 2.84 8.09 0.01
N GLU A 82 2.17 9.19 -0.31
CA GLU A 82 1.23 9.87 0.60
C GLU A 82 -0.22 9.62 0.20
N SER A 83 -1.07 9.36 1.19
CA SER A 83 -2.51 9.26 1.04
C SER A 83 -3.17 10.65 1.00
N ARG A 84 -3.96 10.92 -0.04
CA ARG A 84 -4.73 12.18 -0.15
C ARG A 84 -6.13 11.99 0.41
N SER A 85 -6.48 12.74 1.46
CA SER A 85 -7.87 12.84 1.91
C SER A 85 -8.67 13.71 0.93
N SER A 86 -9.69 13.15 0.28
CA SER A 86 -10.67 13.93 -0.49
C SER A 86 -11.46 14.82 0.47
N SER A 87 -11.25 16.14 0.40
CA SER A 87 -11.92 17.11 1.25
C SER A 87 -13.35 17.46 0.81
N SER A 88 -14.08 16.58 0.09
CA SER A 88 -15.44 16.88 -0.34
C SER A 88 -16.22 15.66 -0.88
N SER A 89 -16.81 14.82 -0.02
CA SER A 89 -18.12 14.18 -0.27
C SER A 89 -18.62 13.40 0.95
N SER A 90 -19.88 13.64 1.31
CA SER A 90 -20.64 13.05 2.40
C SER A 90 -21.08 11.61 2.13
N THR A 91 -20.13 10.68 1.96
CA THR A 91 -20.47 9.27 1.77
C THR A 91 -19.65 8.41 2.74
N ILE A 92 -20.36 7.69 3.61
CA ILE A 92 -19.85 6.80 4.66
C ILE A 92 -19.28 5.54 4.01
N LEU A 93 -18.22 5.69 3.22
CA LEU A 93 -17.37 4.56 2.83
C LEU A 93 -16.13 4.60 3.73
N PRO A 94 -15.71 3.45 4.29
CA PRO A 94 -14.50 3.42 5.08
C PRO A 94 -13.33 3.88 4.20
N GLN A 95 -12.72 5.02 4.56
CA GLN A 95 -11.52 5.51 3.91
C GLN A 95 -10.42 4.47 4.10
N ILE A 96 -10.15 3.67 3.08
CA ILE A 96 -8.97 2.81 3.06
C ILE A 96 -7.78 3.77 2.94
N LEU A 97 -7.01 3.88 4.00
CA LEU A 97 -5.99 4.92 4.26
C LEU A 97 -4.90 5.06 3.18
N PHE A 98 -4.93 4.32 2.08
CA PHE A 98 -3.86 4.32 1.08
C PHE A 98 -4.30 4.55 -0.36
N LEU A 99 -5.55 4.98 -0.62
CA LEU A 99 -5.99 5.16 -2.01
C LEU A 99 -6.90 6.35 -2.28
N SER A 100 -6.41 7.25 -3.14
CA SER A 100 -7.21 8.07 -4.06
C SER A 100 -7.81 7.23 -5.17
#